data_AF-A0AAW4WUM0-F1
#
_entry.id   AF-A0AAW4WUM0-F1
#
_cell.length_a   1.000
_cell.length_b   1.000
_cell.length_c   1.000
_cell.angle_alpha   90.00
_cell.angle_beta   90.00
_cell.angle_gamma   90.00
#
_symmetry.space_group_name_H-M   'P 1'
#
loop_
_entity.id
_entity.type
_entity.pdbx_description
1 polymer ?
#
loop_
_entity_poly.entity_id
_entity_poly.type
_entity_poly.pdbx_seq_one_letter_code
_entity_poly.pdbx_strand_id
1 'polypeptide(L)'
;CNGHGIETEVGTVDIGVRVEVRDEVMEFLNKNLYEAKLVYYTPTFDDKVRTFCTNPSGEVATEYYENGLAVVNGHAYKSQEF
;
A
#
# COMPACT_ATOMS: atom_id res chain seq x y z
N CYS A 1 1.99 -9.04 25.15
CA CYS A 1 2.35 -7.90 26.01
C CYS A 1 1.74 -8.00 27.40
N ASN A 2 0.41 -7.99 27.56
CA ASN A 2 -0.26 -8.08 28.87
C ASN A 2 0.15 -9.31 29.70
N GLY A 3 0.21 -10.51 29.10
CA GLY A 3 0.63 -11.73 29.79
C GLY A 3 2.09 -11.76 30.26
N HIS A 4 2.90 -10.79 29.83
CA HIS A 4 4.31 -10.66 30.18
C HIS A 4 4.62 -9.37 30.97
N GLY A 5 3.58 -8.62 31.40
CA GLY A 5 3.77 -7.35 32.12
C GLY A 5 4.45 -6.25 31.28
N ILE A 6 4.40 -6.36 29.96
CA ILE A 6 4.99 -5.37 29.05
C ILE A 6 3.95 -4.30 28.77
N GLU A 7 4.26 -3.05 29.13
CA GLU A 7 3.43 -1.88 28.86
C GLU A 7 3.26 -1.67 27.34
N THR A 8 2.05 -1.28 26.93
CA THR A 8 1.73 -1.00 25.53
C THR A 8 0.75 0.16 25.42
N GLU A 9 0.85 0.89 24.31
CA GLU A 9 -0.11 1.92 23.91
C GLU A 9 -0.76 1.57 22.58
N VAL A 10 -2.00 2.00 22.37
CA VAL A 10 -2.73 1.77 21.11
C VAL A 10 -2.27 2.78 20.08
N GLY A 11 -1.80 2.28 18.93
CA GLY A 11 -1.48 3.09 17.76
C GLY A 11 -2.61 3.10 16.72
N THR A 12 -2.72 4.19 15.97
CA THR A 12 -3.58 4.26 14.79
C THR A 12 -2.93 3.57 13.60
N VAL A 13 -3.74 2.89 12.78
CA VAL A 13 -3.28 2.23 11.55
C VAL A 13 -4.12 2.66 10.36
N ASP A 14 -3.48 2.78 9.20
CA ASP A 14 -4.19 2.95 7.94
C ASP A 14 -4.59 1.58 7.38
N ILE A 15 -5.80 1.48 6.87
CA ILE A 15 -6.29 0.32 6.13
C ILE A 15 -6.80 0.77 4.76
N GLY A 16 -6.60 -0.07 3.76
CA GLY A 16 -7.02 0.24 2.39
C GLY A 16 -6.99 -0.98 1.49
N VAL A 17 -6.96 -0.71 0.19
CA VAL A 17 -6.93 -1.71 -0.87
C VAL A 17 -5.71 -1.48 -1.77
N ARG A 18 -5.25 -2.54 -2.43
CA ARG A 18 -4.32 -2.41 -3.55
C ARG A 18 -5.10 -2.13 -4.83
N VAL A 19 -4.61 -1.20 -5.63
CA VAL A 19 -5.21 -0.81 -6.91
C VAL A 19 -4.14 -0.89 -7.97
N GLU A 20 -4.42 -1.65 -9.03
CA GLU A 20 -3.58 -1.72 -10.22
C GLU A 20 -4.19 -0.88 -11.33
N VAL A 21 -3.33 -0.15 -12.03
CA VAL A 21 -3.66 0.66 -13.20
C VAL A 21 -2.64 0.38 -14.29
N ARG A 22 -3.00 0.65 -15.55
CA ARG A 22 -2.07 0.45 -16.67
C ARG A 22 -0.84 1.35 -16.48
N ASP A 23 0.34 0.80 -16.75
CA ASP A 23 1.61 1.49 -16.50
C ASP A 23 1.72 2.82 -17.26
N GLU A 24 1.22 2.87 -18.50
CA GLU A 24 1.17 4.08 -19.34
C GLU A 24 0.38 5.25 -18.69
N VAL A 25 -0.63 4.95 -17.85
CA VAL A 25 -1.42 5.97 -17.14
C VAL A 25 -0.59 6.62 -16.03
N MET A 26 0.29 5.85 -15.41
CA MET A 26 1.14 6.30 -14.30
C MET A 26 2.53 6.75 -14.75
N GLU A 27 2.89 6.56 -16.03
CA GLU A 27 4.23 6.80 -16.55
C GLU A 27 4.79 8.18 -16.19
N PHE A 28 3.99 9.24 -16.35
CA PHE A 28 4.39 10.59 -15.99
C PHE A 28 4.73 10.70 -14.49
N LEU A 29 3.90 10.11 -13.62
CA LEU A 29 4.15 10.13 -12.18
C LEU A 29 5.38 9.28 -11.83
N ASN A 30 5.46 8.05 -12.33
CA ASN A 30 6.54 7.10 -12.03
C ASN A 30 7.92 7.62 -12.46
N LYS A 31 8.01 8.32 -13.61
CA LYS A 31 9.28 8.91 -14.09
C LYS A 31 9.75 10.08 -13.23
N ASN A 32 8.83 10.88 -12.71
CA ASN A 32 9.16 12.08 -11.93
C ASN A 32 9.22 11.80 -10.42
N LEU A 33 8.49 10.79 -9.95
CA LEU A 33 8.33 10.40 -8.56
C LEU A 33 8.36 8.87 -8.49
N TYR A 34 9.43 8.30 -7.94
CA TYR A 34 9.51 6.85 -7.73
C TYR A 34 8.36 6.32 -6.86
N GLU A 35 7.96 7.10 -5.85
CA GLU A 35 6.78 6.80 -5.03
C GLU A 35 5.91 8.05 -4.91
N ALA A 36 4.90 8.16 -5.76
CA ALA A 36 3.93 9.25 -5.68
C ALA A 36 3.09 9.12 -4.40
N LYS A 37 3.10 10.17 -3.57
CA LYS A 37 2.27 10.31 -2.36
C LYS A 37 1.13 11.28 -2.66
N LEU A 38 0.00 10.73 -3.05
CA LEU A 38 -1.21 11.48 -3.39
C LEU A 38 -2.15 11.44 -2.18
N VAL A 39 -2.75 12.57 -1.86
CA VAL A 39 -3.80 12.68 -0.85
C VAL A 39 -5.06 13.19 -1.56
N TYR A 40 -6.17 12.53 -1.31
CA TYR A 40 -7.47 12.90 -1.84
C TYR A 40 -8.48 12.99 -0.70
N TYR A 41 -9.33 14.01 -0.74
CA TYR A 41 -10.43 14.21 0.19
C TYR A 41 -11.73 13.89 -0.55
N THR A 42 -12.45 12.88 -0.08
CA THR A 42 -13.63 12.40 -0.79
C THR A 42 -14.80 13.39 -0.68
N PRO A 43 -15.52 13.70 -1.76
CA PRO A 43 -16.69 14.60 -1.72
C PRO A 43 -17.82 14.06 -0.83
N THR A 44 -17.92 12.74 -0.77
CA THR A 44 -18.84 12.01 0.08
C THR A 44 -18.02 11.49 1.25
N PHE A 45 -18.34 11.90 2.47
CA PHE A 45 -17.74 11.47 3.75
C PHE A 45 -16.50 12.22 4.27
N ASP A 46 -15.93 13.17 3.52
CA ASP A 46 -14.76 13.97 3.97
C ASP A 46 -13.56 13.09 4.40
N ASP A 47 -13.46 11.89 3.83
CA ASP A 47 -12.43 10.94 4.16
C ASP A 47 -11.13 11.34 3.45
N LYS A 48 -10.06 11.44 4.23
CA LYS A 48 -8.71 11.60 3.72
C LYS A 48 -8.15 10.24 3.31
N VAL A 49 -8.10 9.97 2.02
CA VAL A 49 -7.42 8.79 1.47
C VAL A 49 -6.06 9.18 0.90
N ARG A 50 -5.10 8.25 0.94
CA ARG A 50 -3.76 8.47 0.39
C ARG A 50 -3.21 7.25 -0.31
N THR A 51 -2.32 7.47 -1.27
CA THR A 51 -1.47 6.39 -1.77
C THR A 51 -0.41 6.04 -0.72
N PHE A 52 -0.06 4.76 -0.68
CA PHE A 52 0.97 4.23 0.21
C PHE A 52 1.66 3.06 -0.49
N CYS A 53 3.00 3.03 -0.46
CA CYS A 53 3.80 1.95 -1.04
C CYS A 53 3.49 1.77 -2.54
N THR A 54 3.54 2.84 -3.34
CA THR A 54 3.38 2.75 -4.80
C THR A 54 4.54 1.94 -5.39
N ASN A 55 4.23 0.95 -6.23
CA ASN A 55 5.21 0.06 -6.85
C ASN A 55 5.18 0.25 -8.39
N PRO A 56 5.99 1.16 -8.97
CA PRO A 56 6.03 1.38 -10.42
C PRO A 56 6.32 0.10 -11.20
N SER A 57 5.54 -0.15 -12.26
CA SER A 57 5.64 -1.36 -13.09
C SER A 57 5.70 -2.68 -12.29
N GLY A 58 5.09 -2.68 -11.10
CA GLY A 58 5.08 -3.81 -10.17
C GLY A 58 3.80 -4.65 -10.27
N GLU A 59 3.60 -5.49 -9.26
CA GLU A 59 2.41 -6.34 -9.15
C GLU A 59 1.94 -6.42 -7.69
N VAL A 60 0.64 -6.69 -7.52
CA VAL A 60 0.04 -6.95 -6.21
C VAL A 60 0.41 -8.35 -5.74
N ALA A 61 0.95 -8.42 -4.52
CA ALA A 61 1.25 -9.68 -3.85
C ALA A 61 0.11 -10.05 -2.89
N THR A 62 -0.45 -11.25 -3.03
CA THR A 62 -1.41 -11.79 -2.06
C THR A 62 -0.70 -12.59 -0.99
N GLU A 63 -1.03 -12.35 0.28
CA GLU A 63 -0.49 -13.08 1.42
C GLU A 63 -1.64 -13.78 2.17
N TYR A 64 -1.49 -15.07 2.42
CA TYR A 64 -2.48 -15.89 3.12
C TYR A 64 -1.93 -16.32 4.48
N TYR A 65 -2.65 -15.94 5.52
CA TYR A 65 -2.34 -16.24 6.91
C TYR A 65 -3.30 -17.31 7.46
N GLU A 66 -2.95 -17.84 8.63
CA GLU A 66 -3.80 -18.79 9.36
C GLU A 66 -5.21 -18.24 9.58
N ASN A 67 -6.17 -19.14 9.81
CA ASN A 67 -7.60 -18.82 9.98
C ASN A 67 -8.26 -18.19 8.74
N GLY A 68 -7.67 -18.37 7.54
CA GLY A 68 -8.26 -17.91 6.29
C GLY A 68 -8.15 -16.40 6.06
N LEU A 69 -7.23 -15.73 6.76
CA LEU A 69 -6.98 -14.30 6.56
C LEU A 69 -6.18 -14.08 5.28
N ALA A 70 -6.79 -13.44 4.29
CA ALA A 70 -6.12 -12.97 3.08
C ALA A 70 -5.83 -11.47 3.19
N VAL A 71 -4.59 -11.07 2.93
CA VAL A 71 -4.17 -9.67 2.85
C VAL A 71 -3.39 -9.43 1.56
N VAL A 72 -3.13 -8.16 1.25
CA VAL A 72 -2.44 -7.76 0.03
C VAL A 72 -1.31 -6.79 0.33
N ASN A 73 -0.24 -6.93 -0.44
CA ASN A 73 0.90 -6.03 -0.47
C ASN A 73 1.30 -5.78 -1.93
N GLY A 74 2.48 -5.20 -2.17
CA GLY A 74 2.96 -4.90 -3.52
C GLY A 74 4.46 -4.90 -3.58
N HIS A 75 4.98 -5.33 -4.73
CA HIS A 75 6.41 -5.33 -5.01
C HIS A 75 6.69 -4.86 -6.44
N ALA A 76 7.93 -4.41 -6.66
CA ALA A 76 8.44 -4.08 -7.98
C ALA A 76 9.88 -4.57 -8.09
N TYR A 77 10.24 -5.09 -9.26
CA TYR A 77 11.60 -5.52 -9.55
C TYR A 77 12.46 -4.32 -9.97
N LYS A 78 13.67 -4.23 -9.41
CA LYS A 78 14.60 -3.14 -9.73
C LYS A 78 15.33 -3.34 -11.07
N SER A 79 15.49 -4.57 -11.54
CA SER A 79 16.13 -4.91 -12.81
C SER A 79 15.29 -5.88 -13.64
N GLN A 80 15.38 -5.76 -14.96
CA GLN A 80 14.93 -6.80 -15.91
C GLN A 80 16.04 -7.84 -16.19
N GLU A 81 17.24 -7.65 -15.65
CA GLU A 81 18.34 -8.61 -15.74
C GLU A 81 18.32 -9.54 -14.53
N PHE A 82 18.28 -10.85 -14.83
CA PHE A 82 18.69 -11.93 -13.96
C PHE A 82 20.19 -12.19 -14.15
#